data_AF-A0A2N5ZR96-F1
#
_entry.id   AF-A0A2N5ZR96-F1
#
_cell.length_a   1.000
_cell.length_b   1.000
_cell.length_c   1.000
_cell.angle_alpha   90.00
_cell.angle_beta   90.00
_cell.angle_gamma   90.00
#
_symmetry.space_group_name_H-M   'P 1'
#
loop_
_entity.id
_entity.type
_entity.pdbx_description
1 polymer ?
#
loop_
_entity_poly.entity_id
_entity_poly.type
_entity_poly.pdbx_seq_one_letter_code
_entity_poly.pdbx_strand_id
1 'polypeptide(L)'
;MSFRVKGGSQAARDVFDGLQRIWRATDLGRIKSVATIPAISTHQQQGEEGRKLADIPGNLIRLNVGAEHPDDIIADLEQALAVLDGKKIENTAPEYSAGGASSASLRR
;
A
#
# COMPACT_ATOMS: atom_id res chain seq x y z
N MET A 1 12.69 -3.11 0.03
CA MET A 1 12.40 -3.94 1.22
C MET A 1 11.00 -4.55 1.05
N SER A 2 10.67 -5.67 1.70
CA SER A 2 9.32 -6.25 1.65
C SER A 2 8.91 -6.83 2.99
N PHE A 3 7.61 -6.86 3.28
CA PHE A 3 7.05 -7.47 4.49
C PHE A 3 5.73 -8.18 4.18
N ARG A 4 5.35 -9.13 5.04
CA ARG A 4 4.08 -9.88 4.91
C ARG A 4 3.06 -9.38 5.91
N VAL A 5 1.86 -9.12 5.42
CA VAL A 5 0.73 -8.69 6.26
C VAL A 5 0.01 -9.92 6.82
N LYS A 6 -0.30 -9.91 8.13
CA LYS A 6 -1.11 -10.95 8.78
C LYS A 6 -2.56 -10.87 8.27
N GLY A 7 -3.26 -12.00 8.23
CA GLY A 7 -4.66 -12.04 7.74
C GLY A 7 -4.81 -12.31 6.24
N GLY A 8 -3.73 -12.64 5.54
CA GLY A 8 -3.77 -13.08 4.14
C GLY A 8 -3.90 -11.95 3.13
N SER A 9 -4.21 -12.30 1.88
CA SER A 9 -4.18 -11.37 0.74
C SER A 9 -5.18 -10.22 0.86
N GLN A 10 -6.37 -10.48 1.42
CA GLN A 10 -7.38 -9.43 1.61
C GLN A 10 -6.91 -8.40 2.63
N ALA A 11 -6.41 -8.83 3.78
CA ALA A 11 -5.86 -7.95 4.80
C ALA A 11 -4.68 -7.11 4.28
N ALA A 12 -3.80 -7.72 3.46
CA ALA A 12 -2.72 -6.98 2.81
C ALA A 12 -3.24 -5.90 1.85
N ARG A 13 -4.32 -6.19 1.13
CA ARG A 13 -4.98 -5.22 0.26
C ARG A 13 -5.63 -4.10 1.06
N ASP A 14 -6.29 -4.40 2.16
CA ASP A 14 -6.92 -3.41 3.02
C ASP A 14 -5.90 -2.43 3.61
N VAL A 15 -4.75 -2.95 4.09
CA VAL A 15 -3.60 -2.11 4.51
C VAL A 15 -3.06 -1.30 3.34
N PHE A 16 -2.87 -1.92 2.18
CA PHE A 16 -2.34 -1.25 0.98
C PHE A 16 -3.23 -0.11 0.49
N ASP A 17 -4.55 -0.31 0.51
CA ASP A 17 -5.54 0.70 0.14
C ASP A 17 -5.70 1.78 1.22
N GLY A 18 -5.27 1.51 2.46
CA GLY A 18 -5.23 2.47 3.56
C GLY A 18 -4.05 3.45 3.53
N LEU A 19 -3.02 3.21 2.72
CA LEU A 19 -1.87 4.12 2.59
C LEU A 19 -2.29 5.49 2.03
N GLN A 20 -1.90 6.57 2.71
CA GLN A 20 -2.29 7.94 2.35
C GLN A 20 -1.12 8.78 1.85
N ARG A 21 0.10 8.49 2.30
CA ARG A 21 1.32 9.20 1.87
C ARG A 21 2.18 8.36 0.95
N ILE A 22 2.31 7.07 1.26
CA ILE A 22 3.04 6.13 0.42
C ILE A 22 2.24 5.85 -0.85
N TRP A 23 2.85 6.11 -2.00
CA TRP A 23 2.19 5.98 -3.29
C TRP A 23 2.07 4.52 -3.72
N ARG A 24 0.91 4.15 -4.26
CA ARG A 24 0.68 2.82 -4.83
C ARG A 24 1.21 2.76 -6.27
N ALA A 25 2.47 2.38 -6.44
CA ALA A 25 3.15 2.39 -7.73
C ALA A 25 4.21 1.28 -7.82
N THR A 26 4.62 0.95 -9.05
CA THR A 26 5.54 -0.17 -9.32
C THR A 26 6.99 0.27 -9.53
N ASP A 27 7.26 1.57 -9.64
CA ASP A 27 8.59 2.14 -9.80
C ASP A 27 9.47 1.97 -8.55
N LEU A 28 10.76 2.29 -8.70
CA LEU A 28 11.82 2.07 -7.71
C LEU A 28 12.78 3.28 -7.69
N GLY A 29 13.39 3.56 -6.54
CA GLY A 29 14.49 4.53 -6.40
C GLY A 29 14.10 5.99 -6.61
N ARG A 30 12.84 6.36 -6.35
CA ARG A 30 12.37 7.76 -6.38
C ARG A 30 12.55 8.42 -5.02
N ILE A 31 12.50 9.76 -5.05
CA ILE A 31 12.45 10.59 -3.83
C ILE A 31 11.17 10.34 -3.04
N LYS A 32 10.08 9.92 -3.69
CA LYS A 32 8.83 9.56 -3.03
C LYS A 32 8.78 8.07 -2.69
N SER A 33 8.22 7.75 -1.53
CA SER A 33 7.95 6.41 -1.07
C SER A 33 6.85 5.76 -1.90
N VAL A 34 7.09 4.51 -2.32
CA VAL A 34 6.14 3.73 -3.13
C VAL A 34 6.01 2.30 -2.60
N ALA A 35 4.79 1.77 -2.64
CA ALA A 35 4.48 0.40 -2.28
C ALA A 35 3.76 -0.32 -3.43
N THR A 36 3.91 -1.65 -3.47
CA THR A 36 3.14 -2.52 -4.38
C THR A 36 2.94 -3.91 -3.78
N ILE A 37 1.88 -4.62 -4.18
CA ILE A 37 1.69 -6.05 -3.92
C ILE A 37 2.20 -6.83 -5.14
N PRO A 38 3.41 -7.43 -5.11
CA PRO A 38 4.03 -8.00 -6.30
C PRO A 38 3.18 -9.09 -6.98
N ALA A 39 2.44 -9.86 -6.18
CA ALA A 39 1.62 -10.97 -6.66
C ALA A 39 0.53 -10.56 -7.66
N ILE A 40 0.02 -9.34 -7.54
CA ILE A 40 -1.03 -8.78 -8.42
C ILE A 40 -0.49 -7.67 -9.34
N SER A 41 0.83 -7.44 -9.35
CA SER A 41 1.47 -6.40 -10.15
C SER A 41 2.67 -6.96 -10.91
N THR A 42 3.88 -6.64 -10.47
CA THR A 42 5.17 -6.94 -11.11
C THR A 42 5.41 -8.42 -11.39
N HIS A 43 4.78 -9.33 -10.63
CA HIS A 43 4.93 -10.78 -10.78
C HIS A 43 3.60 -11.47 -11.15
N GLN A 44 2.63 -10.71 -11.65
CA GLN A 44 1.33 -11.25 -12.04
C GLN A 44 1.46 -12.31 -13.15
N GLN A 45 2.35 -12.08 -14.13
CA GLN A 45 2.52 -12.95 -15.31
C GLN A 45 3.20 -14.30 -15.00
N GLN A 46 3.78 -14.48 -13.82
CA GLN A 46 4.40 -15.75 -13.41
C GLN A 46 3.38 -16.84 -13.07
N GLY A 47 2.09 -16.51 -12.98
CA GLY A 47 1.06 -17.43 -12.52
C GLY A 47 1.21 -17.81 -11.04
N GLU A 48 0.33 -18.67 -10.54
CA GLU A 48 0.32 -19.08 -9.14
C GLU A 48 1.53 -19.95 -8.80
N GLU A 49 1.81 -20.98 -9.60
CA GLU A 49 2.94 -21.90 -9.39
C GLU A 49 4.30 -21.18 -9.43
N GLY A 50 4.50 -20.28 -10.40
CA GLY A 50 5.73 -19.50 -10.50
C GLY A 50 5.94 -18.58 -9.30
N ARG A 51 4.88 -17.91 -8.84
CA ARG A 51 4.94 -17.08 -7.62
C ARG A 51 5.19 -17.89 -6.36
N LYS A 52 4.61 -19.09 -6.26
CA LYS A 52 4.83 -20.00 -5.12
C LYS A 52 6.28 -20.46 -5.06
N LEU A 53 6.86 -20.81 -6.20
CA LEU A 53 8.28 -21.17 -6.30
C LEU A 53 9.21 -20.00 -5.92
N ALA A 54 8.84 -18.78 -6.30
CA ALA A 54 9.58 -17.56 -5.98
C ALA A 54 9.26 -16.97 -4.59
N ASP A 55 8.41 -17.63 -3.80
CA ASP A 55 7.96 -17.20 -2.47
C ASP A 55 7.35 -15.77 -2.46
N ILE A 56 6.45 -15.53 -3.43
CA ILE A 56 5.71 -14.28 -3.64
C ILE A 56 4.23 -14.48 -3.28
N PRO A 57 3.88 -14.51 -1.99
CA PRO A 57 2.49 -14.70 -1.58
C PRO A 57 1.67 -13.43 -1.81
N GLY A 58 0.34 -13.58 -1.88
CA GLY A 58 -0.60 -12.48 -2.09
C GLY A 58 -0.66 -11.44 -0.97
N ASN A 59 -0.05 -11.73 0.19
CA ASN A 59 0.05 -10.81 1.33
C ASN A 59 1.42 -10.12 1.45
N LEU A 60 2.29 -10.24 0.45
CA LEU A 60 3.58 -9.57 0.40
C LEU A 60 3.41 -8.14 -0.10
N ILE A 61 3.81 -7.16 0.70
CA ILE A 61 3.93 -5.76 0.28
C ILE A 61 5.42 -5.46 0.11
N ARG A 62 5.79 -4.94 -1.06
CA ARG A 62 7.12 -4.39 -1.35
C ARG A 62 7.08 -2.89 -1.12
N LEU A 63 7.91 -2.41 -0.19
CA LEU A 63 8.07 -0.99 0.14
C LEU A 63 9.44 -0.47 -0.36
N ASN A 64 9.39 0.66 -1.04
CA ASN A 64 10.55 1.46 -1.41
C ASN A 64 10.41 2.79 -0.68
N VAL A 65 11.30 3.00 0.27
CA VAL A 65 11.32 4.21 1.09
C VAL A 65 12.03 5.31 0.30
N GLY A 66 11.35 6.45 0.16
CA GLY A 66 11.88 7.66 -0.43
C GLY A 66 12.71 8.48 0.56
N ALA A 67 12.69 9.80 0.39
CA ALA A 67 13.41 10.77 1.22
C ALA A 67 12.46 11.68 2.01
N GLU A 68 11.21 11.25 2.23
CA GLU A 68 10.29 11.93 3.13
C GLU A 68 10.76 11.88 4.60
N HIS A 69 10.16 12.70 5.46
CA HIS A 69 10.42 12.64 6.89
C HIS A 69 10.06 11.24 7.43
N PRO A 70 10.94 10.58 8.21
CA PRO A 70 10.69 9.21 8.67
C PRO A 70 9.41 9.10 9.49
N ASP A 71 9.11 10.08 10.35
CA ASP A 71 7.90 10.08 11.17
C ASP A 71 6.61 10.10 10.32
N ASP A 72 6.61 10.78 9.18
CA ASP A 72 5.45 10.81 8.28
C ASP A 72 5.22 9.44 7.63
N ILE A 73 6.30 8.74 7.28
CA ILE A 73 6.23 7.40 6.69
C ILE A 73 5.83 6.36 7.73
N ILE A 74 6.36 6.48 8.95
CA ILE A 74 5.99 5.61 10.08
C ILE A 74 4.51 5.82 10.43
N ALA A 75 4.07 7.08 10.58
CA ALA A 75 2.68 7.39 10.88
C ALA A 75 1.71 6.88 9.79
N ASP A 76 2.09 6.98 8.50
CA ASP A 76 1.27 6.43 7.40
C ASP A 76 1.18 4.89 7.45
N LEU A 77 2.28 4.21 7.79
CA LEU A 77 2.28 2.76 7.96
C LEU A 77 1.49 2.34 9.20
N GLU A 78 1.64 3.03 10.33
CA GLU A 78 0.91 2.76 11.58
C GLU A 78 -0.59 2.90 11.38
N GLN A 79 -1.05 3.98 10.75
CA GLN A 79 -2.47 4.19 10.51
C GLN A 79 -3.04 3.16 9.51
N ALA A 80 -2.28 2.83 8.46
CA ALA A 80 -2.71 1.82 7.48
C ALA A 80 -2.78 0.40 8.09
N LEU A 81 -1.81 0.05 8.95
CA LEU A 81 -1.79 -1.25 9.63
C LEU A 81 -2.90 -1.37 10.69
N ALA A 82 -3.38 -0.26 11.25
CA ALA A 82 -4.44 -0.28 12.26
C ALA A 82 -5.80 -0.81 11.74
N VAL A 83 -5.98 -0.95 10.42
CA VAL A 83 -7.14 -1.65 9.83
C VAL A 83 -7.22 -3.10 10.27
N LEU A 84 -6.07 -3.73 10.52
CA LEU A 84 -6.01 -5.10 11.00
C LEU A 84 -6.61 -5.24 12.41
N ASP A 85 -6.64 -4.14 13.17
CA ASP A 85 -7.27 -4.05 14.49
C ASP A 85 -8.75 -3.61 14.41
N GLY A 86 -9.32 -3.58 13.20
CA GLY A 86 -10.70 -3.16 12.96
C GLY A 86 -10.93 -1.65 12.96
N LYS A 87 -9.86 -0.84 12.98
CA LYS A 87 -10.00 0.62 12.87
C LYS A 87 -10.35 1.01 11.43
N LYS A 88 -11.16 2.06 11.29
CA LYS A 88 -11.48 2.63 9.98
C LYS A 88 -10.35 3.57 9.55
N ILE A 89 -9.99 3.51 8.27
CA ILE A 89 -9.13 4.54 7.66
C ILE A 89 -9.95 5.81 7.48
N GLU A 90 -9.51 6.89 8.11
CA GLU A 90 -10.05 8.22 7.84
C GLU A 90 -9.32 8.81 6.64
N ASN A 91 -9.92 8.71 5.45
CA ASN A 91 -9.38 9.34 4.25
C ASN A 91 -9.48 10.87 4.38
N THR A 92 -8.41 11.51 4.84
CA THR A 92 -8.27 12.96 4.74
C THR A 92 -7.84 13.32 3.33
N ALA A 93 -8.62 14.16 2.65
CA ALA A 93 -8.18 14.78 1.42
C ALA A 93 -6.88 15.58 1.72
N PRO A 94 -5.86 15.54 0.86
CA PRO A 94 -4.66 16.36 1.05
C PRO A 94 -5.08 17.85 1.13
N GLU A 95 -4.55 18.60 2.10
CA GLU A 95 -4.82 20.04 2.24
C GLU A 95 -4.53 20.84 0.95
N TYR A 96 -3.65 20.32 0.08
CA TYR A 96 -3.28 20.94 -1.20
C TYR A 96 -4.04 20.40 -2.42
N SER A 97 -4.99 19.46 -2.25
CA SER A 97 -5.79 18.89 -3.35
C SER A 97 -6.96 19.81 -3.74
N ALA A 98 -6.69 21.09 -4.00
CA ALA A 98 -7.64 22.00 -4.62
C ALA A 98 -7.72 21.84 -6.16
N GLY A 99 -6.99 20.87 -6.72
CA GLY A 99 -6.97 20.59 -8.15
C GLY A 99 -7.06 19.11 -8.46
N GLY A 100 -8.27 18.65 -8.82
CA GLY A 100 -8.46 17.44 -9.61
C GLY A 100 -8.78 16.16 -8.84
N ALA A 101 -10.07 15.80 -8.89
CA ALA A 101 -10.60 14.44 -8.78
C ALA A 101 -10.27 13.64 -7.51
N SER A 102 -10.95 13.94 -6.39
CA SER A 102 -11.58 12.92 -5.52
C SER A 102 -12.24 13.58 -4.30
N SER A 103 -13.36 14.28 -4.50
CA SER A 103 -14.32 14.60 -3.43
C SER A 103 -15.65 13.87 -3.60
N ALA A 104 -15.68 12.80 -4.41
CA ALA A 104 -16.85 11.97 -4.57
C ALA A 104 -17.01 11.05 -3.35
N SER A 105 -17.66 11.57 -2.31
CA SER A 105 -18.37 10.74 -1.34
C SER A 105 -19.41 9.91 -2.10
N LEU A 106 -19.08 8.67 -2.44
CA LEU A 106 -20.06 7.66 -2.84
C LEU A 106 -20.95 7.35 -1.62
N ARG A 107 -22.02 8.15 -1.47
CA ARG A 107 -23.17 7.75 -0.68
C ARG A 107 -23.90 6.68 -1.49
N ARG A 108 -24.20 5.56 -0.83
CA ARG A 108 -25.09 4.52 -1.36
C ARG A 108 -26.47 5.09 -1.65
#